data_AF-A0A167M2S0-F1
#
_entry.id   AF-A0A167M2S0-F1
#
_cell.length_a   1.000
_cell.length_b   1.000
_cell.length_c   1.000
_cell.angle_alpha   90.00
_cell.angle_beta   90.00
_cell.angle_gamma   90.00
#
_symmetry.space_group_name_H-M   'P 1'
#
loop_
_entity.id
_entity.type
_entity.pdbx_description
1 polymer ?
#
loop_
_entity_poly.entity_id
_entity_poly.type
_entity_poly.pdbx_seq_one_letter_code
_entity_poly.pdbx_strand_id
1 'polypeptide(L)'
;MISEFQCPCHGTMRGYVGDQYKTSRVVFYPGAQYESYWKSSHMCAQLTDIIPLFNAIHPNAVAVFLFDQSSNHKAYPEDALLAQNMNLCAIEVKDSDSGQGKFRDSSFYVRKQYDYAEQQKNKKYKKYFIGLRGILQQRSMYRNEAERYSLKRSCNNVATADSRCCAIHIMERQPDFANQKSALEEIVEGSGHKFELYPKYHCECN
;
A
#
# COMPACT_ATOMS: atom_id res chain seq x y z
N MET A 1 -14.27 -16.43 13.36
CA MET A 1 -14.42 -14.97 13.19
C MET A 1 -15.44 -14.74 12.10
N ILE A 2 -16.30 -13.73 12.25
CA ILE A 2 -17.18 -13.28 11.19
C ILE A 2 -16.76 -11.85 10.84
N SER A 3 -16.50 -11.59 9.56
CA SER A 3 -16.30 -10.24 9.04
C SER A 3 -17.51 -9.87 8.20
N GLU A 4 -18.15 -8.74 8.46
CA GLU A 4 -19.39 -8.36 7.79
C GLU A 4 -19.46 -6.85 7.52
N PHE A 5 -19.83 -6.49 6.29
CA PHE A 5 -20.29 -5.13 5.99
C PHE A 5 -21.81 -5.08 6.00
N GLN A 6 -22.35 -4.16 6.79
CA GLN A 6 -23.79 -3.97 6.91
C GLN A 6 -24.24 -2.71 6.17
N CYS A 7 -25.28 -2.85 5.36
CA CYS A 7 -25.98 -1.75 4.70
C CYS A 7 -27.26 -1.42 5.50
N PRO A 8 -27.57 -0.15 5.78
CA PRO A 8 -28.74 0.21 6.59
C PRO A 8 -30.08 -0.36 6.12
N CYS A 9 -30.28 -0.56 4.82
CA CYS A 9 -31.54 -1.05 4.26
C CYS A 9 -31.62 -2.57 4.09
N HIS A 10 -30.47 -3.27 4.06
CA HIS A 10 -30.42 -4.71 3.79
C HIS A 10 -29.77 -5.52 4.93
N GLY A 11 -29.19 -4.86 5.94
CA GLY A 11 -28.30 -5.51 6.90
C GLY A 11 -27.12 -6.14 6.17
N THR A 12 -26.96 -7.46 6.29
CA THR A 12 -26.05 -8.22 5.43
C THR A 12 -26.49 -8.13 3.97
N MET A 13 -25.68 -7.51 3.12
CA MET A 13 -25.96 -7.47 1.69
C MET A 13 -25.83 -8.87 1.09
N ARG A 14 -26.81 -9.27 0.28
CA ARG A 14 -26.80 -10.53 -0.46
C ARG A 14 -27.44 -10.32 -1.82
N GLY A 15 -26.90 -10.96 -2.85
CA GLY A 15 -27.40 -10.79 -4.21
C GLY A 15 -26.50 -11.39 -5.27
N TYR A 16 -26.93 -11.30 -6.52
CA TYR A 16 -26.17 -11.78 -7.66
C TYR A 16 -25.29 -10.68 -8.25
N VAL A 17 -24.04 -11.00 -8.53
CA VAL A 17 -23.11 -10.20 -9.33
C VAL A 17 -22.76 -11.03 -10.56
N GLY A 18 -23.37 -10.70 -11.70
CA GLY A 18 -23.41 -11.63 -12.83
C GLY A 18 -24.13 -12.92 -12.42
N ASP A 19 -23.51 -14.07 -12.68
CA ASP A 19 -24.07 -15.39 -12.33
C ASP A 19 -23.70 -15.88 -10.92
N GLN A 20 -22.90 -15.11 -10.17
CA GLN A 20 -22.41 -15.51 -8.86
C GLN A 20 -23.25 -14.90 -7.73
N TYR A 21 -23.77 -15.74 -6.84
CA TYR A 21 -24.39 -15.29 -5.61
C TYR A 21 -23.33 -14.90 -4.58
N LYS A 22 -23.36 -13.65 -4.12
CA LYS A 22 -22.40 -13.09 -3.15
C LYS A 22 -23.12 -12.60 -1.89
N THR A 23 -22.37 -12.57 -0.80
CA THR A 23 -22.79 -12.04 0.51
C THR A 23 -21.70 -11.12 1.05
N SER A 24 -22.07 -10.05 1.75
CA SER A 24 -21.11 -9.14 2.40
C SER A 24 -20.48 -9.70 3.67
N ARG A 25 -20.86 -10.92 4.06
CA ARG A 25 -20.34 -11.66 5.21
C ARG A 25 -19.31 -12.69 4.78
N VAL A 26 -18.15 -12.68 5.42
CA VAL A 26 -17.13 -13.72 5.33
C VAL A 26 -17.03 -14.42 6.67
N VAL A 27 -17.07 -15.76 6.63
CA VAL A 27 -16.75 -16.60 7.79
C VAL A 27 -15.29 -17.00 7.67
N PHE A 28 -14.51 -16.68 8.69
CA PHE A 28 -13.07 -16.96 8.74
C PHE A 28 -12.77 -17.83 9.96
N TYR A 29 -11.96 -18.87 9.78
CA TYR A 29 -11.58 -19.84 10.80
C TYR A 29 -10.14 -19.56 11.25
N PRO A 30 -9.96 -18.77 12.33
CA PRO A 30 -8.62 -18.36 12.75
C PRO A 30 -7.86 -19.54 13.39
N GLY A 31 -6.53 -19.50 13.24
CA GLY A 31 -5.61 -20.40 13.92
C GLY A 31 -4.43 -20.82 13.05
N ALA A 32 -3.30 -21.18 13.69
CA ALA A 32 -2.07 -21.54 12.98
C ALA A 32 -2.22 -22.81 12.11
N GLN A 33 -3.17 -23.69 12.44
CA GLN A 33 -3.53 -24.87 11.66
C GLN A 33 -4.71 -24.63 10.70
N TYR A 34 -5.22 -23.40 10.64
CA TYR A 34 -6.36 -22.99 9.83
C TYR A 34 -5.96 -21.80 8.94
N GLU A 35 -6.79 -20.77 8.86
CA GLU A 35 -6.60 -19.64 7.94
C GLU A 35 -5.68 -18.55 8.52
N SER A 36 -4.92 -18.86 9.58
CA SER A 36 -4.03 -17.92 10.27
C SER A 36 -4.80 -16.77 10.95
N TYR A 37 -4.22 -15.56 10.95
CA TYR A 37 -4.82 -14.34 11.49
C TYR A 37 -5.48 -13.52 10.37
N TRP A 38 -6.59 -12.87 10.71
CA TRP A 38 -7.21 -11.88 9.83
C TRP A 38 -6.30 -10.66 9.67
N LYS A 39 -6.04 -10.26 8.42
CA LYS A 39 -5.11 -9.19 8.03
C LYS A 39 -5.79 -8.24 7.06
N SER A 40 -5.22 -7.04 6.87
CA SER A 40 -5.73 -6.06 5.89
C SER A 40 -5.97 -6.66 4.50
N SER A 41 -5.11 -7.56 4.03
CA SER A 41 -5.27 -8.21 2.72
C SER A 41 -6.59 -8.98 2.58
N HIS A 42 -7.05 -9.63 3.65
CA HIS A 42 -8.34 -10.34 3.66
C HIS A 42 -9.52 -9.36 3.55
N MET A 43 -9.43 -8.20 4.20
CA MET A 43 -10.45 -7.17 4.04
C MET A 43 -10.43 -6.52 2.66
N CYS A 44 -9.25 -6.29 2.07
CA CYS A 44 -9.13 -5.83 0.70
C CYS A 44 -9.81 -6.80 -0.28
N ALA A 45 -9.59 -8.10 -0.09
CA ALA A 45 -10.26 -9.14 -0.89
C ALA A 45 -11.78 -9.09 -0.70
N GLN A 46 -12.26 -9.01 0.55
CA GLN A 46 -13.69 -8.86 0.83
C GLN A 46 -14.28 -7.60 0.18
N LEU A 47 -13.62 -6.44 0.27
CA LEU A 47 -14.08 -5.20 -0.37
C LEU A 47 -14.19 -5.33 -1.89
N THR A 48 -13.19 -5.96 -2.50
CA THR A 48 -13.16 -6.21 -3.95
C THR A 48 -14.37 -7.04 -4.40
N ASP A 49 -14.85 -7.94 -3.54
CA ASP A 49 -16.06 -8.73 -3.80
C ASP A 49 -17.37 -7.99 -3.50
N ILE A 50 -17.41 -7.18 -2.44
CA ILE A 50 -18.66 -6.57 -1.96
C ILE A 50 -19.02 -5.27 -2.65
N ILE A 51 -18.05 -4.51 -3.18
CA ILE A 51 -18.32 -3.28 -3.92
C ILE A 51 -19.15 -3.56 -5.18
N PRO A 52 -18.81 -4.55 -6.03
CA PRO A 52 -19.69 -4.95 -7.13
C PRO A 52 -21.08 -5.37 -6.68
N LEU A 53 -21.18 -6.07 -5.54
CA LEU A 53 -22.46 -6.45 -4.97
C LEU A 53 -23.28 -5.21 -4.58
N PHE A 54 -22.68 -4.26 -3.87
CA PHE A 54 -23.31 -2.98 -3.52
C PHE A 54 -23.83 -2.27 -4.77
N ASN A 55 -23.00 -2.15 -5.82
CA ASN A 55 -23.38 -1.49 -7.07
C ASN A 55 -24.55 -2.18 -7.78
N ALA A 56 -24.65 -3.52 -7.69
CA ALA A 56 -25.75 -4.27 -8.27
C ALA A 56 -27.08 -4.04 -7.53
N ILE A 57 -27.04 -4.00 -6.18
CA ILE A 57 -28.26 -3.82 -5.36
C ILE A 57 -28.65 -2.35 -5.14
N HIS A 58 -27.73 -1.42 -5.38
CA HIS A 58 -27.90 0.02 -5.24
C HIS A 58 -27.41 0.79 -6.48
N PRO A 59 -28.07 0.61 -7.64
CA PRO A 59 -27.67 1.29 -8.86
C PRO A 59 -27.73 2.82 -8.68
N ASN A 60 -26.71 3.51 -9.18
CA ASN A 60 -26.54 4.98 -9.08
C ASN A 60 -26.35 5.53 -7.65
N ALA A 61 -26.14 4.68 -6.65
CA ALA A 61 -25.79 5.13 -5.31
C ALA A 61 -24.27 5.19 -5.11
N VAL A 62 -23.85 6.09 -4.22
CA VAL A 62 -22.47 6.16 -3.74
C VAL A 62 -22.43 5.68 -2.30
N ALA A 63 -21.77 4.55 -2.05
CA ALA A 63 -21.54 4.06 -0.70
C ALA A 63 -20.57 4.97 0.07
N VAL A 64 -20.79 5.09 1.38
CA VAL A 64 -19.80 5.56 2.34
C VAL A 64 -19.38 4.36 3.19
N PHE A 65 -18.12 3.94 3.07
CA PHE A 65 -17.55 2.86 3.86
C PHE A 65 -16.89 3.44 5.10
N LEU A 66 -17.37 3.03 6.28
CA LEU A 66 -16.90 3.49 7.58
C LEU A 66 -16.03 2.42 8.24
N PHE A 67 -14.83 2.80 8.65
CA PHE A 67 -13.88 1.91 9.32
C PHE A 67 -13.43 2.49 10.66
N ASP A 68 -13.10 1.64 11.62
CA ASP A 68 -12.45 2.09 12.85
C ASP A 68 -10.99 2.55 12.58
N GLN A 69 -10.33 3.08 13.61
CA GLN A 69 -8.98 3.63 13.51
C GLN A 69 -7.85 2.57 13.66
N SER A 70 -8.17 1.28 13.53
CA SER A 70 -7.25 0.14 13.61
C SER A 70 -6.09 0.27 12.62
N SER A 71 -4.92 -0.24 13.02
CA SER A 71 -3.75 -0.31 12.14
C SER A 71 -4.01 -1.14 10.89
N ASN A 72 -4.89 -2.15 10.96
CA ASN A 72 -5.26 -2.93 9.78
C ASN A 72 -6.02 -2.09 8.75
N HIS A 73 -6.83 -1.12 9.18
CA HIS A 73 -7.61 -0.27 8.25
C HIS A 73 -6.77 0.83 7.60
N LYS A 74 -5.63 1.13 8.21
CA LYS A 74 -4.65 2.12 7.75
C LYS A 74 -3.44 1.49 7.07
N ALA A 75 -3.46 0.17 6.86
CA ALA A 75 -2.36 -0.51 6.21
C ALA A 75 -2.22 -0.01 4.77
N TYR A 76 -1.01 0.35 4.39
CA TYR A 76 -0.69 0.72 3.02
C TYR A 76 -0.57 -0.52 2.13
N PRO A 77 -0.80 -0.38 0.81
CA PRO A 77 -0.45 -1.41 -0.17
C PRO A 77 1.03 -1.81 -0.08
N GLU A 78 1.35 -3.05 -0.46
CA GLU A 78 2.73 -3.55 -0.41
C GLU A 78 3.69 -2.75 -1.31
N ASP A 79 3.17 -2.16 -2.39
CA ASP A 79 3.92 -1.37 -3.37
C ASP A 79 3.86 0.15 -3.11
N ALA A 80 3.30 0.57 -1.96
CA ALA A 80 3.14 1.97 -1.60
C ALA A 80 4.48 2.70 -1.45
N LEU A 81 4.48 4.00 -1.74
CA LEU A 81 5.66 4.85 -1.63
C LEU A 81 5.90 5.26 -0.18
N LEU A 82 6.40 4.32 0.63
CA LEU A 82 6.77 4.56 2.02
C LEU A 82 8.29 4.65 2.14
N ALA A 83 8.81 5.86 2.40
CA ALA A 83 10.24 6.09 2.53
C ALA A 83 10.88 5.22 3.62
N GLN A 84 10.12 4.91 4.68
CA GLN A 84 10.52 4.01 5.76
C GLN A 84 10.80 2.57 5.31
N ASN A 85 10.23 2.13 4.18
CA ASN A 85 10.44 0.80 3.61
C ASN A 85 11.53 0.80 2.51
N MET A 86 12.11 1.96 2.20
CA MET A 86 13.11 2.10 1.14
C MET A 86 14.54 2.00 1.67
N ASN A 87 15.42 1.46 0.82
CA ASN A 87 16.86 1.43 1.05
C ASN A 87 17.50 2.78 0.65
N LEU A 88 18.54 3.18 1.38
CA LEU A 88 19.27 4.41 1.05
C LEU A 88 20.01 4.29 -0.28
N CYS A 89 20.70 3.16 -0.46
CA CYS A 89 21.47 2.84 -1.65
C CYS A 89 20.70 1.90 -2.58
N ALA A 90 21.17 1.80 -3.81
CA ALA A 90 20.56 0.92 -4.80
C ALA A 90 20.64 -0.55 -4.38
N ILE A 91 19.58 -1.31 -4.65
CA ILE A 91 19.52 -2.76 -4.40
C ILE A 91 19.00 -3.49 -5.63
N GLU A 92 19.47 -4.72 -5.84
CA GLU A 92 18.91 -5.62 -6.86
C GLU A 92 17.52 -6.04 -6.43
N VAL A 93 16.52 -5.84 -7.29
CA VAL A 93 15.17 -6.34 -7.09
C VAL A 93 15.17 -7.79 -7.54
N LYS A 94 15.08 -8.69 -6.57
CA LYS A 94 14.90 -10.12 -6.84
C LYS A 94 13.42 -10.40 -7.06
N ASP A 95 13.11 -11.33 -7.95
CA ASP A 95 11.73 -11.75 -8.19
C ASP A 95 11.10 -12.42 -6.96
N SER A 96 11.93 -12.95 -6.04
CA SER A 96 11.51 -13.61 -4.80
C SER A 96 10.51 -12.80 -3.94
N ASP A 97 9.67 -13.52 -3.21
CA ASP A 97 8.50 -13.05 -2.44
C ASP A 97 8.77 -12.00 -1.36
N SER A 98 10.03 -11.63 -1.10
CA SER A 98 10.39 -10.71 0.00
C SER A 98 9.85 -9.28 -0.12
N GLY A 99 9.16 -8.90 -1.21
CA GLY A 99 8.62 -7.53 -1.43
C GLY A 99 9.68 -6.41 -1.48
N GLN A 100 10.93 -6.70 -1.15
CA GLN A 100 11.96 -5.71 -0.90
C GLN A 100 12.34 -4.97 -2.18
N GLY A 101 12.16 -3.64 -2.15
CA GLY A 101 12.46 -2.79 -3.29
C GLY A 101 11.41 -2.84 -4.40
N LYS A 102 10.20 -3.34 -4.15
CA LYS A 102 9.06 -3.30 -5.09
C LYS A 102 8.13 -2.14 -4.70
N PHE A 103 7.95 -1.19 -5.60
CA PHE A 103 7.23 0.07 -5.43
C PHE A 103 6.52 0.39 -6.74
N ARG A 104 5.37 1.07 -6.64
CA ARG A 104 4.52 1.40 -7.80
C ARG A 104 5.18 2.35 -8.81
N ASP A 105 6.08 3.23 -8.37
CA ASP A 105 6.75 4.18 -9.26
C ASP A 105 7.88 3.52 -10.06
N SER A 106 7.63 3.33 -11.36
CA SER A 106 8.57 2.72 -12.30
C SER A 106 9.86 3.53 -12.49
N SER A 107 9.84 4.85 -12.23
CA SER A 107 11.00 5.74 -12.37
C SER A 107 12.11 5.46 -11.35
N PHE A 108 11.78 4.74 -10.27
CA PHE A 108 12.74 4.35 -9.24
C PHE A 108 13.58 3.14 -9.62
N TYR A 109 13.46 2.66 -10.85
CA TYR A 109 14.15 1.47 -11.33
C TYR A 109 15.07 1.75 -12.50
N VAL A 110 16.20 1.06 -12.51
CA VAL A 110 17.12 0.99 -13.64
C VAL A 110 17.40 -0.45 -14.01
N ARG A 111 17.50 -0.73 -15.31
CA ARG A 111 17.98 -2.01 -15.83
C ARG A 111 19.46 -1.86 -16.16
N LYS A 112 20.28 -2.78 -15.65
CA LYS A 112 21.70 -2.87 -16.01
C LYS A 112 21.91 -4.16 -16.81
N GLN A 113 22.83 -4.13 -17.76
CA GLN A 113 23.30 -5.35 -18.42
C GLN A 113 24.47 -5.91 -17.62
N TYR A 114 24.59 -7.23 -17.55
CA TYR A 114 25.79 -7.92 -17.07
C TYR A 114 26.06 -9.10 -17.98
N ASP A 115 27.33 -9.31 -18.26
CA ASP A 115 27.79 -10.43 -19.04
C ASP A 115 28.07 -11.61 -18.10
N TYR A 116 27.47 -12.75 -18.39
CA TYR A 116 27.89 -14.03 -17.82
C TYR A 116 29.02 -14.58 -18.69
N ALA A 117 30.01 -15.21 -18.07
CA ALA A 117 31.21 -15.74 -18.73
C ALA A 117 30.88 -16.49 -20.05
N GLU A 118 31.38 -15.90 -21.13
CA GLU A 118 31.78 -16.39 -22.47
C GLU A 118 31.05 -17.49 -23.25
N GLN A 119 29.95 -18.12 -22.79
CA GLN A 119 29.42 -19.28 -23.55
C GLN A 119 27.94 -19.30 -23.93
N GLN A 120 27.10 -18.30 -23.63
CA GLN A 120 25.70 -18.32 -24.14
C GLN A 120 25.16 -16.93 -24.53
N LYS A 121 24.71 -16.82 -25.79
CA LYS A 121 24.21 -15.64 -26.54
C LYS A 121 22.99 -14.89 -25.97
N ASN A 122 22.63 -15.03 -24.70
CA ASN A 122 21.46 -14.35 -24.12
C ASN A 122 21.88 -13.20 -23.19
N LYS A 123 21.70 -11.95 -23.68
CA LYS A 123 21.84 -10.75 -22.86
C LYS A 123 20.85 -10.81 -21.70
N LYS A 124 21.34 -10.88 -20.46
CA LYS A 124 20.50 -10.84 -19.25
C LYS A 124 20.52 -9.45 -18.63
N TYR A 125 19.36 -9.02 -18.17
CA TYR A 125 19.15 -7.79 -17.43
C TYR A 125 18.62 -8.13 -16.05
N LYS A 126 19.04 -7.37 -15.03
CA LYS A 126 18.49 -7.36 -13.68
C LYS A 126 17.98 -5.94 -13.42
N LYS A 127 16.94 -5.90 -12.61
CA LYS A 127 16.28 -4.67 -12.21
C LYS A 127 16.88 -4.21 -10.88
N TYR A 128 17.24 -2.94 -10.79
CA TYR A 128 17.72 -2.33 -9.55
C TYR A 128 16.79 -1.21 -9.14
N PHE A 129 16.40 -1.20 -7.87
CA PHE A 129 15.84 -0.01 -7.23
C PHE A 129 17.00 0.97 -6.98
N ILE A 130 16.86 2.24 -7.36
CA ILE A 130 17.96 3.22 -7.31
C ILE A 130 18.32 3.69 -5.89
N GLY A 131 17.46 3.41 -4.89
CA GLY A 131 17.64 3.88 -3.52
C GLY A 131 17.18 5.31 -3.32
N LEU A 132 16.91 5.69 -2.07
CA LEU A 132 16.53 7.05 -1.70
C LEU A 132 17.57 8.08 -2.18
N ARG A 133 18.87 7.72 -2.16
CA ARG A 133 19.93 8.60 -2.65
C ARG A 133 19.79 8.90 -4.15
N GLY A 134 19.44 7.89 -4.95
CA GLY A 134 19.19 8.02 -6.38
C GLY A 134 17.96 8.90 -6.66
N ILE A 135 16.87 8.66 -5.93
CA ILE A 135 15.62 9.43 -6.08
C ILE A 135 15.85 10.91 -5.72
N LEU A 136 16.49 11.18 -4.57
CA LEU A 136 16.82 12.54 -4.15
C LEU A 136 17.73 13.26 -5.15
N GLN A 137 18.62 12.53 -5.82
CA GLN A 137 19.47 13.09 -6.87
C GLN A 137 18.66 13.45 -8.12
N GLN A 138 17.78 12.56 -8.57
CA GLN A 138 16.88 12.82 -9.71
C GLN A 138 15.98 14.03 -9.45
N ARG A 139 15.58 14.25 -8.20
CA ARG A 139 14.73 15.39 -7.78
C ARG A 139 15.52 16.64 -7.36
N SER A 140 16.85 16.63 -7.44
CA SER A 140 17.72 17.74 -7.01
C SER A 140 17.46 18.22 -5.58
N MET A 141 17.31 17.29 -4.63
CA MET A 141 16.85 17.57 -3.25
C MET A 141 17.96 17.64 -2.20
N TYR A 142 19.21 17.73 -2.61
CA TYR A 142 20.33 18.00 -1.71
C TYR A 142 20.57 19.51 -1.59
N ARG A 143 20.98 19.99 -0.41
CA ARG A 143 21.39 21.39 -0.23
C ARG A 143 22.75 21.68 -0.87
N ASN A 144 23.63 20.69 -0.88
CA ASN A 144 24.97 20.78 -1.46
C ASN A 144 25.49 19.39 -1.84
N GLU A 145 26.59 19.35 -2.60
CA GLU A 145 27.20 18.11 -3.08
C GLU A 145 27.72 17.22 -1.93
N ALA A 146 28.12 17.81 -0.80
CA ALA A 146 28.58 17.04 0.37
C ALA A 146 27.44 16.25 1.03
N GLU A 147 26.22 16.80 1.06
CA GLU A 147 25.03 16.13 1.59
C GLU A 147 24.66 14.91 0.75
N ARG A 148 24.93 14.94 -0.56
CA ARG A 148 24.72 13.79 -1.46
C ARG A 148 25.37 12.52 -0.93
N TYR A 149 26.55 12.61 -0.32
CA TYR A 149 27.32 11.46 0.18
C TYR A 149 27.22 11.24 1.69
N SER A 150 26.86 12.28 2.47
CA SER A 150 26.80 12.21 3.94
C SER A 150 25.39 12.07 4.52
N LEU A 151 24.33 12.26 3.72
CA LEU A 151 22.94 12.15 4.18
C LEU A 151 22.63 10.74 4.66
N LYS A 152 22.21 10.65 5.93
CA LYS A 152 21.78 9.40 6.55
C LYS A 152 20.39 8.99 6.05
N ARG A 153 20.11 7.69 6.09
CA ARG A 153 18.80 7.12 5.75
C ARG A 153 17.70 7.67 6.67
N SER A 154 17.88 7.46 7.97
CA SER A 154 16.97 7.85 9.05
C SER A 154 17.72 8.67 10.10
N CYS A 155 16.97 9.41 10.92
CA CYS A 155 17.47 10.13 12.09
C CYS A 155 16.48 9.92 13.26
N ASN A 156 16.92 10.13 14.50
CA ASN A 156 16.03 10.06 15.68
C ASN A 156 15.35 11.41 15.99
N ASN A 157 15.57 12.43 15.16
CA ASN A 157 14.97 13.74 15.39
C ASN A 157 13.47 13.65 15.10
N VAL A 158 12.67 14.40 15.85
CA VAL A 158 11.26 14.56 15.53
C VAL A 158 11.13 15.35 14.23
N ALA A 159 10.33 14.85 13.29
CA ALA A 159 10.05 15.56 12.04
C ALA A 159 9.31 16.88 12.34
N THR A 160 9.98 18.02 12.17
CA THR A 160 9.35 19.35 12.14
C THR A 160 8.91 19.70 10.71
N ALA A 161 8.14 20.78 10.51
CA ALA A 161 7.72 21.21 9.16
C ALA A 161 8.92 21.30 8.17
N ASP A 162 10.08 21.79 8.64
CA ASP A 162 11.28 22.03 7.81
C ASP A 162 12.38 20.96 7.97
N SER A 163 12.12 19.83 8.63
CA SER A 163 13.16 18.87 8.98
C SER A 163 13.74 18.10 7.78
N ARG A 164 14.81 18.63 7.19
CA ARG A 164 15.65 17.95 6.17
C ARG A 164 16.80 17.14 6.80
N CYS A 165 16.59 16.49 7.96
CA CYS A 165 17.68 15.81 8.70
C CYS A 165 18.20 14.54 8.00
N CYS A 166 17.35 13.85 7.25
CA CYS A 166 17.63 12.52 6.69
C CYS A 166 16.80 12.28 5.43
N ALA A 167 17.19 11.25 4.67
CA ALA A 167 16.53 10.91 3.43
C ALA A 167 15.03 10.58 3.61
N ILE A 168 14.67 9.86 4.67
CA ILE A 168 13.26 9.53 4.97
C ILE A 168 12.42 10.79 5.13
N HIS A 169 12.80 11.72 6.02
CA HIS A 169 11.99 12.92 6.24
C HIS A 169 11.88 13.78 4.98
N ILE A 170 12.95 13.92 4.19
CA ILE A 170 12.86 14.67 2.92
C ILE A 170 11.85 14.01 1.98
N MET A 171 11.86 12.68 1.89
CA MET A 171 10.97 11.93 1.01
C MET A 171 9.52 11.88 1.51
N GLU A 172 9.27 11.73 2.82
CA GLU A 172 7.91 11.70 3.39
C GLU A 172 7.11 12.98 3.12
N ARG A 173 7.79 14.12 2.86
CA ARG A 173 7.13 15.38 2.49
C ARG A 173 6.83 15.51 1.00
N GLN A 174 7.37 14.63 0.18
CA GLN A 174 7.09 14.67 -1.24
C GLN A 174 5.61 14.38 -1.48
N PRO A 175 4.92 15.08 -2.38
CA PRO A 175 3.48 14.92 -2.58
C PRO A 175 3.06 13.47 -2.89
N ASP A 176 3.88 12.73 -3.61
CA ASP A 176 3.65 11.33 -3.95
C ASP A 176 3.84 10.37 -2.77
N PHE A 177 4.59 10.76 -1.73
CA PHE A 177 4.75 9.98 -0.49
C PHE A 177 3.73 10.41 0.57
N ALA A 178 3.52 11.72 0.72
CA ALA A 178 2.63 12.30 1.72
C ALA A 178 1.15 11.98 1.46
N ASN A 179 0.75 11.87 0.20
CA ASN A 179 -0.61 11.59 -0.21
C ASN A 179 -0.85 10.10 -0.54
N GLN A 180 0.05 9.19 -0.11
CA GLN A 180 -0.22 7.76 -0.19
C GLN A 180 -1.48 7.44 0.63
N LYS A 181 -2.34 6.59 0.07
CA LYS A 181 -3.60 6.18 0.69
C LYS A 181 -3.48 4.78 1.28
N SER A 182 -4.35 4.46 2.23
CA SER A 182 -4.42 3.08 2.72
C SER A 182 -4.94 2.15 1.62
N ALA A 183 -4.67 0.85 1.74
CA ALA A 183 -5.09 -0.11 0.73
C ALA A 183 -6.61 -0.17 0.58
N LEU A 184 -7.34 -0.03 1.69
CA LEU A 184 -8.80 -0.01 1.68
C LEU A 184 -9.32 1.28 1.04
N GLU A 185 -8.70 2.42 1.35
CA GLU A 185 -9.05 3.72 0.77
C GLU A 185 -8.85 3.71 -0.75
N GLU A 186 -7.74 3.17 -1.25
CA GLU A 186 -7.50 3.01 -2.70
C GLU A 186 -8.59 2.18 -3.38
N ILE A 187 -9.02 1.08 -2.77
CA ILE A 187 -10.06 0.20 -3.33
C ILE A 187 -11.43 0.90 -3.35
N VAL A 188 -11.81 1.52 -2.23
CA VAL A 188 -13.11 2.17 -2.06
C VAL A 188 -13.23 3.37 -3.00
N GLU A 189 -12.27 4.28 -2.96
CA GLU A 189 -12.32 5.50 -3.78
C GLU A 189 -12.03 5.23 -5.25
N GLY A 190 -11.15 4.26 -5.55
CA GLY A 190 -10.92 3.80 -6.92
C GLY A 190 -12.16 3.18 -7.58
N SER A 191 -13.13 2.74 -6.77
CA SER A 191 -14.43 2.24 -7.23
C SER A 191 -15.53 3.32 -7.27
N GLY A 192 -15.19 4.59 -7.00
CA GLY A 192 -16.14 5.70 -7.01
C GLY A 192 -16.98 5.83 -5.74
N HIS A 193 -16.57 5.18 -4.64
CA HIS A 193 -17.22 5.28 -3.33
C HIS A 193 -16.40 6.15 -2.37
N LYS A 194 -16.94 6.43 -1.17
CA LYS A 194 -16.28 7.27 -0.17
C LYS A 194 -15.72 6.42 0.96
N PHE A 195 -14.47 6.69 1.35
CA PHE A 195 -13.82 6.07 2.50
C PHE A 195 -13.82 7.06 3.68
N GLU A 196 -14.27 6.61 4.84
CA GLU A 196 -14.23 7.41 6.06
C GLU A 196 -13.76 6.58 7.26
N LEU A 197 -13.08 7.24 8.19
CA LEU A 197 -12.68 6.65 9.46
C LEU A 197 -13.52 7.25 10.59
N TYR A 198 -13.99 6.40 11.51
CA TYR A 198 -14.63 6.88 12.72
C TYR A 198 -13.71 7.78 13.53
N PRO A 199 -14.24 8.71 14.34
CA PRO A 199 -13.46 9.43 15.32
C PRO A 199 -12.64 8.48 16.20
N LYS A 200 -11.46 8.89 16.63
CA LYS A 200 -10.57 8.07 17.48
C LYS A 200 -11.29 7.51 18.72
N TYR A 201 -12.20 8.30 19.27
CA TYR A 201 -13.07 7.90 20.36
C TYR A 201 -14.49 7.77 19.80
N HIS A 202 -14.84 6.56 19.39
CA HIS A 202 -16.21 6.16 19.08
C HIS A 202 -16.57 4.98 19.99
N CYS A 203 -17.85 4.84 20.32
CA CYS A 203 -18.30 3.67 21.05
C CYS A 203 -18.13 2.45 20.14
N GLU A 204 -17.32 1.47 20.56
CA GLU A 204 -17.24 0.19 19.89
C GLU A 204 -18.58 -0.54 20.14
N CYS A 205 -19.35 -0.76 19.07
CA CYS A 205 -20.49 -1.66 19.12
C CYS A 205 -19.94 -3.09 19.07
N ASN A 206 -19.49 -3.58 20.23
CA ASN A 206 -19.11 -4.98 20.44
C ASN A 206 -20.37 -5.86 20.51
#